data_AF-A0A952N534-F1
#
_entry.id   AF-A0A952N534-F1
#
_cell.length_a   1.000
_cell.length_b   1.000
_cell.length_c   1.000
_cell.angle_alpha   90.00
_cell.angle_beta   90.00
_cell.angle_gamma   90.00
#
_symmetry.space_group_name_H-M   'P 1'
#
loop_
_entity.id
_entity.type
_entity.pdbx_description
1 polymer ?
#
loop_
_entity_poly.entity_id
_entity_poly.type
_entity_poly.pdbx_seq_one_letter_code
_entity_poly.pdbx_strand_id
1 'polypeptide(L)'
;MKNRELAVFLLFILTGTVAFGQDYAFKVMANKGTNEVKSGDSWQPIKTGASLKLNDELRVANNGYLGLISASGKPVEVKNPGPVKVAELAAQVKGGSSAVNKYTEFILSSNAEEKKNKLSATGAVYRDIASEKAIKLMLPENQHSGVYNTEAVISWDGSKVTGPYVVTFSNMFEEQLAKIETTETSVVINLKDPKFVHETGIFVDVRSKVNPSQSSKQHLIKRLSPDAHEKVQRSLSDIMGEVSEQTALNKFILAGFYEEQGLFIDAIAAYEEVLKLAPEVSYYKESYDEFLVRHGLKR
;
A
#
# COMPACT_ATOMS: atom_id res chain seq x y z
N MET A 1 -33.93 -56.91 -39.43
CA MET A 1 -32.47 -56.67 -39.65
C MET A 1 -32.29 -55.22 -40.04
N LYS A 2 -31.25 -54.56 -39.49
CA LYS A 2 -30.67 -53.25 -39.90
C LYS A 2 -31.60 -52.03 -39.73
N ASN A 3 -31.38 -51.05 -38.87
CA ASN A 3 -30.14 -50.49 -38.33
C ASN A 3 -30.39 -49.90 -36.93
N ARG A 4 -29.93 -50.60 -35.89
CA ARG A 4 -29.82 -50.11 -34.50
C ARG A 4 -28.41 -49.55 -34.26
N GLU A 5 -27.90 -48.64 -35.09
CA GLU A 5 -26.52 -48.12 -34.91
C GLU A 5 -26.37 -46.66 -35.34
N LEU A 6 -27.26 -45.77 -34.88
CA LEU A 6 -27.04 -44.32 -35.06
C LEU A 6 -27.50 -43.51 -33.83
N ALA A 7 -27.24 -44.04 -32.64
CA ALA A 7 -27.62 -43.41 -31.37
C ALA A 7 -26.49 -43.39 -30.32
N VAL A 8 -25.22 -43.46 -30.74
CA VAL A 8 -24.07 -43.55 -29.81
C VAL A 8 -22.97 -42.52 -30.08
N PHE A 9 -23.05 -41.69 -31.11
CA PHE A 9 -21.92 -40.83 -31.52
C PHE A 9 -22.22 -39.33 -31.51
N LEU A 10 -22.77 -38.80 -30.41
CA LEU A 10 -22.62 -37.36 -30.09
C LEU A 10 -22.94 -37.06 -28.60
N LEU A 11 -22.57 -37.95 -27.69
CA LEU A 11 -22.66 -37.75 -26.25
C LEU A 11 -21.26 -37.81 -25.64
N PHE A 12 -20.33 -36.94 -26.05
CA PHE A 12 -19.03 -36.81 -25.38
C PHE A 12 -18.31 -35.47 -25.68
N ILE A 13 -19.03 -34.35 -25.61
CA ILE A 13 -18.41 -33.03 -25.44
C ILE A 13 -19.09 -32.33 -24.26
N LEU A 14 -18.98 -32.95 -23.09
CA LEU A 14 -18.95 -32.21 -21.84
C LEU A 14 -17.46 -32.06 -21.51
N THR A 15 -16.79 -31.13 -22.21
CA THR A 15 -15.52 -30.61 -21.74
C THR A 15 -15.79 -30.03 -20.36
N GLY A 16 -15.45 -30.79 -19.32
CA GLY A 16 -15.32 -30.24 -17.99
C GLY A 16 -14.36 -29.07 -18.10
N THR A 17 -14.89 -27.86 -17.98
CA THR A 17 -14.09 -26.73 -17.54
C THR A 17 -13.56 -27.15 -16.18
N VAL A 18 -12.31 -27.62 -16.15
CA VAL A 18 -11.57 -27.70 -14.91
C VAL A 18 -11.45 -26.24 -14.49
N ALA A 19 -12.41 -25.80 -13.67
CA ALA A 19 -12.28 -24.57 -12.94
C ALA A 19 -11.00 -24.75 -12.14
N PHE A 20 -9.91 -24.08 -12.55
CA PHE A 20 -8.80 -23.81 -11.67
C PHE A 20 -9.35 -22.88 -10.59
N GLY A 21 -10.11 -23.45 -9.65
CA GLY A 21 -10.42 -22.78 -8.41
C GLY A 21 -9.08 -22.40 -7.79
N GLN A 22 -8.94 -21.14 -7.39
CA GLN A 22 -7.86 -20.76 -6.51
C GLN A 22 -7.87 -21.74 -5.32
N ASP A 23 -6.81 -22.54 -5.15
CA ASP A 23 -6.70 -23.57 -4.11
C ASP A 23 -6.47 -22.97 -2.71
N TYR A 24 -6.96 -21.74 -2.50
CA TYR A 24 -6.87 -21.00 -1.25
C TYR A 24 -8.17 -20.24 -0.99
N ALA A 25 -8.55 -20.13 0.28
CA ALA A 25 -9.64 -19.31 0.75
C ALA A 25 -9.19 -17.89 1.04
N PHE A 26 -7.98 -17.72 1.61
CA PHE A 26 -7.43 -16.42 1.97
C PHE A 26 -5.93 -16.32 1.69
N LYS A 27 -5.45 -15.10 1.43
CA LYS A 27 -4.05 -14.71 1.51
C LYS A 27 -3.80 -13.87 2.76
N VAL A 28 -2.68 -14.14 3.43
CA VAL A 28 -2.25 -13.38 4.61
C VAL A 28 -1.53 -12.12 4.16
N MET A 29 -2.07 -10.95 4.50
CA MET A 29 -1.51 -9.63 4.18
C MET A 29 -0.74 -9.00 5.33
N ALA A 30 -1.10 -9.34 6.56
CA ALA A 30 -0.40 -8.87 7.75
C ALA A 30 -0.54 -9.89 8.87
N ASN A 31 0.53 -10.06 9.65
CA ASN A 31 0.54 -10.94 10.81
C ASN A 31 1.26 -10.24 11.98
N LYS A 32 0.60 -10.16 13.12
CA LYS A 32 1.17 -9.71 14.40
C LYS A 32 0.91 -10.76 15.46
N GLY A 33 1.96 -11.09 16.20
CA GLY A 33 1.94 -12.12 17.24
C GLY A 33 2.32 -13.50 16.69
N THR A 34 2.38 -14.48 17.58
CA THR A 34 2.73 -15.87 17.26
C THR A 34 1.51 -16.64 16.78
N ASN A 35 0.86 -16.14 15.73
CA ASN A 35 -0.31 -16.79 15.14
C ASN A 35 0.11 -18.02 14.34
N GLU A 36 -0.67 -19.09 14.42
CA GLU A 36 -0.34 -20.37 13.78
C GLU A 36 -1.49 -20.89 12.91
N VAL A 37 -1.13 -21.67 11.90
CA VAL A 37 -2.05 -22.38 11.02
C VAL A 37 -1.76 -23.87 11.11
N LYS A 38 -2.82 -24.67 11.11
CA LYS A 38 -2.76 -26.12 11.02
C LYS A 38 -3.30 -26.56 9.67
N SER A 39 -2.39 -26.96 8.78
CA SER A 39 -2.70 -27.62 7.51
C SER A 39 -2.28 -29.09 7.64
N GLY A 40 -3.24 -29.97 7.92
CA GLY A 40 -2.97 -31.37 8.30
C GLY A 40 -2.85 -31.53 9.82
N ASP A 41 -1.78 -32.18 10.30
CA ASP A 41 -1.67 -32.57 11.73
C ASP A 41 -0.85 -31.63 12.61
N SER A 42 0.00 -30.77 12.03
CA SER A 42 0.93 -29.91 12.78
C SER A 42 0.57 -28.43 12.70
N TRP A 43 0.71 -27.72 13.83
CA TRP A 43 0.66 -26.26 13.89
C TRP A 43 1.97 -25.66 13.39
N GLN A 44 1.86 -24.67 12.51
CA GLN A 44 2.99 -23.96 11.92
C GLN A 44 2.79 -22.44 12.05
N PRO A 45 3.84 -21.63 12.26
CA PRO A 45 3.72 -20.18 12.30
C PRO A 45 3.17 -19.63 10.98
N ILE A 46 2.22 -18.70 11.05
CA ILE A 46 1.69 -18.00 9.88
C ILE A 46 2.72 -16.98 9.40
N LYS A 47 2.95 -16.95 8.09
CA LYS A 47 3.81 -15.95 7.45
C LYS A 47 2.96 -15.05 6.55
N THR A 48 3.36 -13.79 6.41
CA THR A 48 2.76 -12.92 5.39
C THR A 48 3.02 -13.49 3.99
N GLY A 49 2.03 -13.40 3.12
CA GLY A 49 2.01 -14.02 1.79
C GLY A 49 1.61 -15.49 1.79
N ALA A 50 1.39 -16.12 2.96
CA ALA A 50 0.88 -17.49 3.01
C ALA A 50 -0.57 -17.57 2.49
N SER A 51 -0.86 -18.66 1.80
CA SER A 51 -2.22 -19.02 1.38
C SER A 51 -2.84 -19.96 2.41
N LEU A 52 -4.06 -19.64 2.83
CA LEU A 52 -4.86 -20.44 3.77
C LEU A 52 -5.95 -21.18 3.00
N LYS A 53 -6.10 -22.48 3.25
CA LYS A 53 -7.11 -23.34 2.62
C LYS A 53 -8.35 -23.46 3.50
N LEU A 54 -9.48 -23.83 2.90
CA LEU A 54 -10.77 -23.95 3.62
C LEU A 54 -10.73 -24.93 4.80
N ASN A 55 -9.94 -25.99 4.68
CA ASN A 55 -9.79 -27.04 5.70
C ASN A 55 -8.75 -26.71 6.78
N ASP A 56 -8.10 -25.55 6.71
CA ASP A 56 -7.12 -25.14 7.72
C ASP A 56 -7.80 -24.63 9.00
N GLU A 57 -7.09 -24.78 10.11
CA GLU A 57 -7.42 -24.14 11.39
C GLU A 57 -6.38 -23.07 11.74
N LEU A 58 -6.84 -21.90 12.15
CA LEU A 58 -6.01 -20.81 12.63
C LEU A 58 -6.03 -20.78 14.16
N ARG A 59 -4.92 -20.42 14.77
CA ARG A 59 -4.81 -20.09 16.19
C ARG A 59 -4.27 -18.68 16.30
N VAL A 60 -5.14 -17.75 16.68
CA VAL A 60 -4.77 -16.35 16.90
C VAL A 60 -4.31 -16.20 18.34
N ALA A 61 -3.10 -15.70 18.54
CA ALA A 61 -2.54 -15.46 19.87
C ALA A 61 -3.30 -14.33 20.59
N ASN A 62 -3.10 -14.24 21.91
CA ASN A 62 -3.57 -13.08 22.67
C ASN A 62 -2.94 -11.79 22.12
N ASN A 63 -3.76 -10.77 21.85
CA ASN A 63 -3.34 -9.54 21.16
C ASN A 63 -2.78 -9.78 19.74
N GLY A 64 -3.08 -10.95 19.16
CA GLY A 64 -2.73 -11.31 17.80
C GLY A 64 -3.63 -10.60 16.78
N TYR A 65 -3.08 -10.36 15.61
CA TYR A 65 -3.81 -9.77 14.48
C TYR A 65 -3.42 -10.47 13.18
N LEU A 66 -4.43 -10.82 12.38
CA LEU A 66 -4.27 -11.28 11.01
C LEU A 66 -5.09 -10.38 10.08
N GLY A 67 -4.42 -9.76 9.11
CA GLY A 67 -5.07 -9.14 7.97
C GLY A 67 -5.10 -10.14 6.83
N LEU A 68 -6.30 -10.49 6.35
CA LEU A 68 -6.53 -11.53 5.34
C LEU A 68 -7.29 -10.93 4.15
N ILE A 69 -6.99 -11.42 2.95
CA ILE A 69 -7.77 -11.14 1.73
C ILE A 69 -8.36 -12.44 1.23
N SER A 70 -9.68 -12.51 1.12
CA SER A 70 -10.33 -13.70 0.58
C SER A 70 -9.99 -13.88 -0.90
N ALA A 71 -10.16 -15.09 -1.42
CA ALA A 71 -10.10 -15.35 -2.87
C ALA A 71 -11.07 -14.46 -3.68
N SER A 72 -12.19 -14.04 -3.08
CA SER A 72 -13.13 -13.08 -3.71
C SER A 72 -12.64 -11.62 -3.68
N GLY A 73 -11.51 -11.33 -3.03
CA GLY A 73 -10.98 -9.97 -2.87
C GLY A 73 -11.62 -9.18 -1.74
N LYS A 74 -12.24 -9.85 -0.75
CA LYS A 74 -12.78 -9.22 0.45
C LYS A 74 -11.70 -9.12 1.55
N PRO A 75 -11.42 -7.92 2.07
CA PRO A 75 -10.58 -7.76 3.26
C PRO A 75 -11.28 -8.30 4.51
N VAL A 76 -10.55 -9.05 5.33
CA VAL A 76 -11.01 -9.62 6.61
C VAL A 76 -9.91 -9.44 7.65
N GLU A 77 -10.24 -8.83 8.80
CA GLU A 77 -9.33 -8.70 9.92
C GLU A 77 -9.75 -9.65 11.06
N VAL A 78 -8.82 -10.49 11.52
CA VAL A 78 -9.06 -11.41 12.65
C VAL A 78 -8.24 -10.95 13.85
N LYS A 79 -8.94 -10.50 14.90
CA LYS A 79 -8.37 -9.95 16.15
C LYS A 79 -8.72 -10.78 17.39
N ASN A 80 -9.73 -11.63 17.29
CA ASN A 80 -10.19 -12.43 18.42
C ASN A 80 -9.22 -13.59 18.66
N PRO A 81 -8.68 -13.73 19.89
CA PRO A 81 -7.76 -14.82 20.21
C PRO A 81 -8.50 -16.16 20.26
N GLY A 82 -7.77 -17.23 19.94
CA GLY A 82 -8.27 -18.60 20.00
C GLY A 82 -8.28 -19.32 18.65
N PRO A 83 -8.79 -20.56 18.63
CA PRO A 83 -8.91 -21.35 17.41
C PRO A 83 -10.05 -20.83 16.53
N VAL A 84 -9.81 -20.71 15.23
CA VAL A 84 -10.79 -20.28 14.23
C VAL A 84 -10.64 -21.14 12.99
N LYS A 85 -11.73 -21.74 12.49
CA LYS A 85 -11.70 -22.50 11.25
C LYS A 85 -11.73 -21.56 10.04
N VAL A 86 -10.89 -21.81 9.05
CA VAL A 86 -10.87 -20.99 7.83
C VAL A 86 -12.20 -21.06 7.08
N ALA A 87 -12.87 -22.23 7.08
CA ALA A 87 -14.21 -22.37 6.53
C ALA A 87 -15.26 -21.44 7.19
N GLU A 88 -15.16 -21.20 8.50
CA GLU A 88 -16.09 -20.31 9.21
C GLU A 88 -15.86 -18.85 8.81
N LEU A 89 -14.59 -18.43 8.68
CA LEU A 89 -14.24 -17.11 8.16
C LEU A 89 -14.73 -16.95 6.72
N ALA A 90 -14.51 -17.95 5.86
CA ALA A 90 -14.95 -17.94 4.47
C ALA A 90 -16.47 -17.84 4.34
N ALA A 91 -17.23 -18.50 5.22
CA ALA A 91 -18.69 -18.42 5.22
C ALA A 91 -19.23 -17.04 5.62
N GLN A 92 -18.45 -16.25 6.38
CA GLN A 92 -18.81 -14.88 6.76
C GLN A 92 -18.49 -13.86 5.66
N VAL A 93 -17.62 -14.21 4.71
CA VAL A 93 -17.30 -13.36 3.56
C VAL A 93 -18.49 -13.31 2.61
N LYS A 94 -19.09 -12.13 2.49
CA LYS A 94 -20.13 -11.82 1.51
C LYS A 94 -19.61 -10.78 0.54
N GLY A 95 -19.71 -11.07 -0.76
CA GLY A 95 -19.19 -10.18 -1.80
C GLY A 95 -17.67 -10.23 -1.93
N GLY A 96 -17.10 -9.15 -2.43
CA GLY A 96 -15.70 -9.06 -2.84
C GLY A 96 -15.56 -8.62 -4.29
N SER A 97 -14.43 -7.99 -4.59
CA SER A 97 -14.02 -7.62 -5.93
C SER A 97 -12.66 -8.23 -6.25
N SER A 98 -12.59 -9.05 -7.30
CA SER A 98 -11.33 -9.65 -7.74
C SER A 98 -10.28 -8.60 -8.14
N ALA A 99 -10.69 -7.35 -8.41
CA ALA A 99 -9.76 -6.24 -8.63
C ALA A 99 -8.87 -5.98 -7.39
N VAL A 100 -9.36 -6.24 -6.17
CA VAL A 100 -8.56 -6.14 -4.93
C VAL A 100 -7.39 -7.12 -4.94
N ASN A 101 -7.57 -8.31 -5.53
CA ASN A 101 -6.52 -9.31 -5.59
C ASN A 101 -5.31 -8.82 -6.39
N LYS A 102 -5.50 -8.00 -7.43
CA LYS A 102 -4.41 -7.40 -8.21
C LYS A 102 -3.46 -6.60 -7.30
N TYR A 103 -4.01 -5.74 -6.46
CA TYR A 103 -3.24 -4.91 -5.54
C TYR A 103 -2.65 -5.72 -4.38
N THR A 104 -3.35 -6.76 -3.95
CA THR A 104 -2.86 -7.75 -2.98
C THR A 104 -1.60 -8.43 -3.50
N GLU A 105 -1.62 -8.96 -4.74
CA GLU A 105 -0.45 -9.57 -5.36
C GLU A 105 0.67 -8.55 -5.52
N PHE A 106 0.36 -7.34 -5.99
CA PHE A 106 1.34 -6.27 -6.18
C PHE A 106 2.09 -5.95 -4.89
N ILE A 107 1.38 -5.79 -3.76
CA ILE A 107 2.00 -5.52 -2.46
C ILE A 107 2.92 -6.69 -2.06
N LEU A 108 2.43 -7.93 -2.17
CA LEU A 108 3.19 -9.11 -1.77
C LEU A 108 4.43 -9.33 -2.64
N SER A 109 4.33 -9.14 -3.96
CA SER A 109 5.45 -9.30 -4.89
C SER A 109 6.48 -8.20 -4.70
N SER A 110 6.03 -6.95 -4.56
CA SER A 110 6.87 -5.77 -4.35
C SER A 110 7.74 -5.89 -3.11
N ASN A 111 7.16 -6.32 -1.99
CA ASN A 111 7.89 -6.52 -0.74
C ASN A 111 8.84 -7.73 -0.80
N ALA A 112 8.46 -8.80 -1.51
CA ALA A 112 9.31 -9.96 -1.70
C ALA A 112 10.54 -9.64 -2.57
N GLU A 113 10.38 -8.87 -3.64
CA GLU A 113 11.46 -8.43 -4.51
C GLU A 113 12.44 -7.51 -3.77
N GLU A 114 11.94 -6.57 -2.97
CA GLU A 114 12.79 -5.66 -2.20
C GLU A 114 13.64 -6.41 -1.17
N LYS A 115 13.08 -7.42 -0.47
CA LYS A 115 13.85 -8.28 0.43
C LYS A 115 14.94 -9.05 -0.30
N LYS A 116 14.70 -9.49 -1.53
CA LYS A 116 15.70 -10.14 -2.38
C LYS A 116 16.77 -9.17 -2.86
N ASN A 117 16.39 -7.95 -3.20
CA ASN A 117 17.31 -6.90 -3.66
C ASN A 117 18.20 -6.39 -2.51
N LYS A 118 17.70 -6.27 -1.28
CA LYS A 118 18.54 -5.96 -0.10
C LYS A 118 19.63 -7.00 0.14
N LEU A 119 19.38 -8.27 -0.21
CA LEU A 119 20.38 -9.35 -0.13
C LEU A 119 21.42 -9.27 -1.27
N SER A 120 21.09 -8.68 -2.42
CA SER A 120 22.03 -8.49 -3.55
C SER A 120 22.72 -7.12 -3.56
N ALA A 121 22.18 -6.14 -2.84
CA ALA A 121 22.65 -4.74 -2.80
C ALA A 121 23.87 -4.49 -1.89
N THR A 122 24.49 -5.52 -1.30
CA THR A 122 25.71 -5.36 -0.49
C THR A 122 26.96 -5.02 -1.32
N GLY A 123 26.85 -4.80 -2.63
CA GLY A 123 27.98 -4.59 -3.54
C GLY A 123 27.99 -3.31 -4.37
N ALA A 124 26.91 -2.52 -4.41
CA ALA A 124 26.83 -1.34 -5.30
C ALA A 124 26.30 -0.10 -4.57
N VAL A 125 27.22 0.60 -3.91
CA VAL A 125 26.94 1.93 -3.34
C VAL A 125 26.90 2.93 -4.49
N TYR A 126 25.70 3.32 -4.93
CA TYR A 126 25.54 4.51 -5.76
C TYR A 126 25.98 5.73 -4.92
N ARG A 127 27.20 6.21 -5.16
CA ARG A 127 27.74 7.42 -4.55
C ARG A 127 27.11 8.66 -5.19
N ASP A 128 25.87 8.96 -4.86
CA ASP A 128 25.36 10.33 -4.98
C ASP A 128 25.84 11.11 -3.75
N ILE A 129 27.13 11.47 -3.76
CA ILE A 129 27.80 12.24 -2.69
C ILE A 129 27.75 13.75 -2.99
N ALA A 130 27.37 14.18 -4.20
CA ALA A 130 27.52 15.57 -4.63
C ALA A 130 26.34 16.50 -4.33
N SER A 131 25.17 15.99 -3.89
CA SER A 131 23.94 16.80 -3.79
C SER A 131 23.02 16.45 -2.62
N GLU A 132 23.49 15.69 -1.62
CA GLU A 132 22.68 15.42 -0.44
C GLU A 132 22.47 16.69 0.39
N LYS A 133 21.26 17.24 0.27
CA LYS A 133 20.74 18.28 1.15
C LYS A 133 20.54 17.72 2.58
N ALA A 134 20.65 18.58 3.58
CA ALA A 134 20.65 18.18 4.98
C ALA A 134 19.32 17.55 5.42
N ILE A 135 18.21 18.00 4.83
CA ILE A 135 16.87 17.46 5.06
C ILE A 135 16.45 16.66 3.81
N LYS A 136 16.10 15.39 3.98
CA LYS A 136 15.58 14.56 2.88
C LYS A 136 14.06 14.52 2.94
N LEU A 137 13.42 15.17 1.96
CA LEU A 137 11.97 15.05 1.77
C LEU A 137 11.63 13.67 1.22
N MET A 138 10.58 13.07 1.76
CA MET A 138 9.96 11.84 1.26
C MET A 138 8.96 12.20 0.15
N LEU A 139 9.37 13.06 -0.77
CA LEU A 139 8.59 13.43 -1.94
C LEU A 139 9.25 12.87 -3.19
N PRO A 140 8.45 12.42 -4.17
CA PRO A 140 8.98 11.87 -5.40
C PRO A 140 9.62 12.94 -6.30
N GLU A 141 10.34 12.47 -7.31
CA GLU A 141 10.75 13.31 -8.44
C GLU A 141 9.54 13.70 -9.30
N ASN A 142 9.67 14.73 -10.13
CA ASN A 142 8.56 15.37 -10.87
C ASN A 142 7.66 14.38 -11.63
N GLN A 143 8.22 13.31 -12.20
CA GLN A 143 7.44 12.32 -12.94
C GLN A 143 6.35 11.60 -12.10
N HIS A 144 6.52 11.52 -10.77
CA HIS A 144 5.56 10.92 -9.82
C HIS A 144 5.00 11.94 -8.82
N SER A 145 5.11 13.24 -9.12
CA SER A 145 4.63 14.35 -8.27
C SER A 145 3.11 14.56 -8.26
N GLY A 146 2.36 13.70 -8.95
CA GLY A 146 0.91 13.80 -9.06
C GLY A 146 0.21 13.45 -7.76
N VAL A 147 -0.79 14.25 -7.38
CA VAL A 147 -1.68 14.03 -6.24
C VAL A 147 -3.10 13.85 -6.76
N TYR A 148 -3.68 12.68 -6.48
CA TYR A 148 -5.07 12.36 -6.80
C TYR A 148 -6.03 12.96 -5.76
N ASN A 149 -5.73 12.77 -4.47
CA ASN A 149 -6.57 13.28 -3.40
C ASN A 149 -6.44 14.80 -3.26
N THR A 150 -7.28 15.37 -2.40
CA THR A 150 -7.23 16.80 -2.08
C THR A 150 -6.14 17.12 -1.08
N GLU A 151 -5.71 16.14 -0.30
CA GLU A 151 -4.69 16.30 0.72
C GLU A 151 -3.36 15.76 0.21
N ALA A 152 -2.31 16.54 0.39
CA ALA A 152 -0.94 16.13 0.10
C ALA A 152 -0.17 16.08 1.42
N VAL A 153 0.46 14.93 1.69
CA VAL A 153 1.34 14.73 2.83
C VAL A 153 2.78 15.05 2.42
N ILE A 154 3.42 15.92 3.17
CA ILE A 154 4.82 16.29 3.01
C ILE A 154 5.53 15.80 4.27
N SER A 155 6.30 14.72 4.15
CA SER A 155 7.10 14.18 5.25
C SER A 155 8.59 14.19 4.90
N TRP A 156 9.44 14.18 5.93
CA TRP A 156 10.89 14.17 5.77
C TRP A 156 11.58 13.40 6.89
N ASP A 157 12.84 13.03 6.65
CA ASP A 157 13.68 12.44 7.67
C ASP A 157 14.23 13.50 8.63
N GLY A 158 13.74 13.48 9.86
CA GLY A 158 14.19 14.36 10.95
C GLY A 158 15.41 13.87 11.74
N SER A 159 16.03 12.74 11.37
CA SER A 159 17.14 12.14 12.13
C SER A 159 18.43 12.96 12.09
N LYS A 160 18.73 13.62 10.96
CA LYS A 160 19.96 14.40 10.75
C LYS A 160 19.85 15.87 11.20
N VAL A 161 18.66 16.45 11.08
CA VAL A 161 18.40 17.85 11.39
C VAL A 161 17.20 17.89 12.31
N THR A 162 17.40 18.28 13.56
CA THR A 162 16.31 18.43 14.54
C THR A 162 15.53 19.70 14.27
N GLY A 163 14.21 19.64 14.45
CA GLY A 163 13.32 20.79 14.33
C GLY A 163 13.61 21.89 15.38
N PRO A 164 12.91 23.03 15.33
CA PRO A 164 11.76 23.30 14.47
C PRO A 164 12.12 23.54 13.00
N TYR A 165 11.19 23.24 12.12
CA TYR A 165 11.28 23.36 10.66
C TYR A 165 10.38 24.47 10.13
N VAL A 166 10.74 24.95 8.95
CA VAL A 166 9.96 25.86 8.13
C VAL A 166 9.70 25.18 6.80
N VAL A 167 8.44 24.89 6.50
CA VAL A 167 7.99 24.38 5.22
C VAL A 167 7.49 25.54 4.38
N THR A 168 8.06 25.71 3.19
CA THR A 168 7.70 26.79 2.26
C THR A 168 7.03 26.20 1.04
N PHE A 169 5.92 26.82 0.63
CA PHE A 169 5.17 26.48 -0.57
C PHE A 169 5.20 27.66 -1.52
N SER A 170 5.63 27.45 -2.76
CA SER A 170 5.73 28.49 -3.78
C SER A 170 5.10 28.05 -5.09
N ASN A 171 4.62 28.98 -5.90
CA ASN A 171 4.12 28.68 -7.25
C ASN A 171 5.27 28.46 -8.24
N MET A 172 4.93 28.18 -9.50
CA MET A 172 5.89 27.98 -10.59
C MET A 172 6.71 29.23 -10.94
N PHE A 173 6.35 30.40 -10.42
CA PHE A 173 7.07 31.67 -10.54
C PHE A 173 7.91 31.99 -9.29
N GLU A 174 8.07 31.03 -8.38
CA GLU A 174 8.77 31.15 -7.10
C GLU A 174 8.15 32.18 -6.13
N GLU A 175 6.90 32.57 -6.34
CA GLU A 175 6.16 33.41 -5.40
C GLU A 175 5.66 32.54 -4.24
N GLN A 176 5.93 32.98 -3.01
CA GLN A 176 5.54 32.25 -1.81
C GLN A 176 4.02 32.27 -1.62
N LEU A 177 3.42 31.09 -1.65
CA LEU A 177 1.98 30.86 -1.41
C LEU A 177 1.67 30.68 0.08
N ALA A 178 2.52 29.93 0.78
CA ALA A 178 2.35 29.63 2.18
C ALA A 178 3.68 29.30 2.86
N LYS A 179 3.72 29.49 4.18
CA LYS A 179 4.83 29.14 5.05
C LYS A 179 4.28 28.54 6.33
N ILE A 180 4.75 27.36 6.71
CA ILE A 180 4.31 26.63 7.90
C ILE A 180 5.53 26.38 8.78
N GLU A 181 5.44 26.74 10.06
CA GLU A 181 6.45 26.39 11.06
C GLU A 181 5.95 25.21 11.89
N THR A 182 6.78 24.19 12.07
CA THR A 182 6.38 22.97 12.80
C THR A 182 7.58 22.33 13.52
N THR A 183 7.31 21.63 14.62
CA THR A 183 8.29 20.75 15.29
C THR A 183 8.21 19.31 14.80
N GLU A 184 7.11 18.96 14.12
CA GLU A 184 6.87 17.64 13.54
C GLU A 184 7.70 17.43 12.27
N THR A 185 7.85 16.17 11.86
CA THR A 185 8.54 15.78 10.62
C THR A 185 7.60 15.55 9.45
N SER A 186 6.33 15.97 9.58
CA SER A 186 5.36 15.96 8.50
C SER A 186 4.39 17.13 8.59
N VAL A 187 3.87 17.56 7.44
CA VAL A 187 2.75 18.49 7.32
C VAL A 187 1.78 17.97 6.27
N VAL A 188 0.50 18.26 6.46
CA VAL A 188 -0.55 17.97 5.48
C VAL A 188 -1.09 19.30 4.97
N ILE A 189 -1.19 19.44 3.65
CA ILE A 189 -1.85 20.58 3.03
C ILE A 189 -3.09 20.13 2.28
N ASN A 190 -4.11 20.98 2.28
CA ASN A 190 -5.28 20.78 1.44
C ASN A 190 -5.12 21.57 0.15
N LEU A 191 -4.94 20.88 -0.97
CA LEU A 191 -4.78 21.50 -2.28
C LEU A 191 -6.01 22.32 -2.67
N LYS A 192 -7.21 22.08 -2.12
CA LYS A 192 -8.41 22.91 -2.36
C LYS A 192 -8.41 24.26 -1.62
N ASP A 193 -7.45 24.52 -0.74
CA ASP A 193 -7.30 25.83 -0.10
C ASP A 193 -7.18 26.94 -1.17
N PRO A 194 -7.83 28.11 -1.00
CA PRO A 194 -7.72 29.24 -1.92
C PRO A 194 -6.29 29.63 -2.30
N LYS A 195 -5.30 29.36 -1.44
CA LYS A 195 -3.87 29.62 -1.71
C LYS A 195 -3.26 28.69 -2.76
N PHE A 196 -3.85 27.51 -2.97
CA PHE A 196 -3.32 26.46 -3.83
C PHE A 196 -4.26 26.11 -4.98
N VAL A 197 -5.52 26.56 -4.93
CA VAL A 197 -6.58 26.07 -5.82
C VAL A 197 -6.37 26.44 -7.29
N HIS A 198 -5.65 27.52 -7.56
CA HIS A 198 -5.35 27.99 -8.92
C HIS A 198 -3.97 27.53 -9.42
N GLU A 199 -3.21 26.82 -8.58
CA GLU A 199 -1.86 26.42 -8.89
C GLU A 199 -1.83 25.07 -9.61
N THR A 200 -1.10 25.02 -10.73
CA THR A 200 -0.89 23.81 -11.51
C THR A 200 0.27 22.98 -10.99
N GLY A 201 1.19 23.62 -10.26
CA GLY A 201 2.33 23.01 -9.61
C GLY A 201 2.78 23.87 -8.43
N ILE A 202 3.10 23.22 -7.33
CA ILE A 202 3.53 23.85 -6.09
C ILE A 202 4.91 23.31 -5.75
N PHE A 203 5.89 24.20 -5.66
CA PHE A 203 7.19 23.87 -5.14
C PHE A 203 7.15 23.79 -3.62
N VAL A 204 7.80 22.77 -3.08
CA VAL A 204 7.91 22.48 -1.65
C VAL A 204 9.37 22.38 -1.27
N ASP A 205 9.77 23.13 -0.26
CA ASP A 205 11.07 22.97 0.40
C ASP A 205 10.94 23.11 1.92
N VAL A 206 11.81 22.39 2.63
CA VAL A 206 11.86 22.37 4.09
C VAL A 206 13.22 22.85 4.55
N ARG A 207 13.25 23.72 5.57
CA ARG A 207 14.49 24.24 6.16
C ARG A 207 14.44 24.16 7.67
N SER A 208 15.59 23.99 8.31
CA SER A 208 15.68 24.22 9.76
C SER A 208 15.44 25.69 10.07
N LYS A 209 14.59 25.95 11.08
CA LYS A 209 14.39 27.30 11.61
C LYS A 209 15.64 27.82 12.33
N VAL A 210 16.42 26.92 12.94
CA VAL A 210 17.63 27.25 13.70
C VAL A 210 18.81 27.50 12.78
N ASN A 211 18.94 26.71 11.71
CA ASN A 211 20.01 26.88 10.72
C ASN A 211 19.46 26.82 9.29
N PRO A 212 19.11 27.97 8.67
CA PRO A 212 18.53 28.02 7.34
C PRO A 212 19.39 27.43 6.20
N SER A 213 20.70 27.26 6.41
CA SER A 213 21.57 26.57 5.44
C SER A 213 21.29 25.06 5.35
N GLN A 214 20.70 24.49 6.41
CA GLN A 214 20.19 23.12 6.42
C GLN A 214 18.80 23.09 5.80
N SER A 215 18.78 22.98 4.47
CA SER A 215 17.56 22.87 3.68
C SER A 215 17.40 21.48 3.08
N SER A 216 16.23 21.21 2.52
CA SER A 216 15.98 20.13 1.58
C SER A 216 16.31 20.53 0.15
N LYS A 217 16.22 19.55 -0.76
CA LYS A 217 16.00 19.80 -2.19
C LYS A 217 14.57 20.31 -2.36
N GLN A 218 14.33 21.16 -3.36
CA GLN A 218 12.97 21.56 -3.72
C GLN A 218 12.30 20.43 -4.51
N HIS A 219 11.06 20.10 -4.16
CA HIS A 219 10.23 19.13 -4.88
C HIS A 219 9.01 19.83 -5.46
N LEU A 220 8.51 19.30 -6.57
CA LEU A 220 7.23 19.73 -7.14
C LEU A 220 6.14 18.77 -6.65
N ILE A 221 4.98 19.32 -6.31
CA ILE A 221 3.72 18.57 -6.20
C ILE A 221 2.72 19.19 -7.16
N LYS A 222 1.91 18.36 -7.83
CA LYS A 222 0.91 18.83 -8.79
C LYS A 222 -0.36 18.03 -8.66
N ARG A 223 -1.49 18.69 -8.89
CA ARG A 223 -2.76 17.98 -9.06
C ARG A 223 -2.73 17.18 -10.35
N LEU A 224 -3.41 16.05 -10.36
CA LEU A 224 -3.64 15.35 -11.60
C LEU A 224 -4.44 16.20 -12.59
N SER A 225 -4.15 16.04 -13.88
CA SER A 225 -5.02 16.57 -14.92
C SER A 225 -6.40 15.90 -14.85
N PRO A 226 -7.47 16.53 -15.36
CA PRO A 226 -8.81 15.94 -15.37
C PRO A 226 -8.83 14.52 -15.95
N ASP A 227 -8.15 14.30 -17.08
CA ASP A 227 -8.07 12.99 -17.73
C ASP A 227 -7.35 11.94 -16.89
N ALA A 228 -6.25 12.32 -16.23
CA ALA A 228 -5.51 11.41 -15.36
C ALA A 228 -6.32 11.09 -14.10
N HIS A 229 -6.98 12.09 -13.52
CA HIS A 229 -7.87 11.91 -12.37
C HIS A 229 -9.03 10.97 -12.71
N GLU A 230 -9.67 11.13 -13.88
CA GLU A 230 -10.77 10.27 -14.29
C GLU A 230 -10.32 8.81 -14.48
N LYS A 231 -9.14 8.58 -15.07
CA LYS A 231 -8.57 7.24 -15.20
C LYS A 231 -8.36 6.56 -13.84
N VAL A 232 -7.73 7.27 -12.90
CA VAL A 232 -7.51 6.77 -11.54
C VAL A 232 -8.85 6.52 -10.84
N GLN A 233 -9.82 7.43 -10.97
CA GLN A 233 -11.14 7.29 -10.36
C GLN A 233 -11.88 6.04 -10.86
N ARG A 234 -11.80 5.72 -12.15
CA ARG A 234 -12.40 4.48 -12.71
C ARG A 234 -11.76 3.25 -12.06
N SER A 235 -10.43 3.15 -12.05
CA SER A 235 -9.74 2.02 -11.42
C SER A 235 -9.98 1.92 -9.90
N LEU A 236 -10.12 3.07 -9.23
CA LEU A 236 -10.43 3.11 -7.80
C LEU A 236 -11.86 2.65 -7.52
N SER A 237 -12.81 2.97 -8.40
CA SER A 237 -14.22 2.56 -8.24
C SER A 237 -14.41 1.04 -8.25
N ASP A 238 -13.52 0.30 -8.93
CA ASP A 238 -13.54 -1.17 -8.98
C ASP A 238 -13.25 -1.84 -7.63
N ILE A 239 -12.58 -1.14 -6.72
CA ILE A 239 -12.21 -1.66 -5.39
C ILE A 239 -12.90 -0.94 -4.23
N MET A 240 -13.42 0.28 -4.46
CA MET A 240 -13.92 1.15 -3.39
C MET A 240 -15.03 0.50 -2.54
N GLY A 241 -15.88 -0.32 -3.16
CA GLY A 241 -16.92 -1.08 -2.43
C GLY A 241 -16.37 -1.99 -1.34
N GLU A 242 -15.13 -2.46 -1.49
CA GLU A 242 -14.50 -3.40 -0.55
C GLU A 242 -13.54 -2.73 0.45
N VAL A 243 -12.99 -1.55 0.10
CA VAL A 243 -11.96 -0.86 0.88
C VAL A 243 -12.41 0.47 1.50
N SER A 244 -13.71 0.78 1.45
CA SER A 244 -14.25 2.05 1.96
C SER A 244 -14.20 2.19 3.48
N GLU A 245 -14.18 1.09 4.23
CA GLU A 245 -14.08 1.12 5.68
C GLU A 245 -12.69 1.56 6.14
N GLN A 246 -12.64 2.35 7.22
CA GLN A 246 -11.41 2.90 7.80
C GLN A 246 -10.66 1.86 8.66
N THR A 247 -10.18 0.79 8.02
CA THR A 247 -9.36 -0.24 8.67
C THR A 247 -7.91 -0.16 8.20
N ALA A 248 -6.97 -0.65 9.03
CA ALA A 248 -5.56 -0.67 8.67
C ALA A 248 -5.32 -1.49 7.39
N LEU A 249 -5.98 -2.65 7.25
CA LEU A 249 -5.89 -3.47 6.05
C LEU A 249 -6.41 -2.75 4.79
N ASN A 250 -7.54 -2.06 4.88
CA ASN A 250 -8.12 -1.35 3.73
C ASN A 250 -7.23 -0.19 3.28
N LYS A 251 -6.70 0.58 4.23
CA LYS A 251 -5.73 1.65 3.93
C LYS A 251 -4.44 1.11 3.34
N PHE A 252 -4.01 -0.08 3.76
CA PHE A 252 -2.84 -0.74 3.20
C PHE A 252 -3.07 -1.18 1.74
N ILE A 253 -4.27 -1.67 1.41
CA ILE A 253 -4.64 -1.97 0.02
C ILE A 253 -4.70 -0.69 -0.82
N LEU A 254 -5.27 0.40 -0.29
CA LEU A 254 -5.29 1.70 -0.97
C LEU A 254 -3.87 2.25 -1.21
N ALA A 255 -2.94 2.05 -0.27
CA ALA A 255 -1.55 2.40 -0.46
C ALA A 255 -0.94 1.65 -1.65
N GLY A 256 -1.16 0.33 -1.75
CA GLY A 256 -0.73 -0.47 -2.90
C GLY A 256 -1.40 -0.06 -4.22
N PHE A 257 -2.68 0.32 -4.19
CA PHE A 257 -3.37 0.90 -5.33
C PHE A 257 -2.67 2.16 -5.83
N TYR A 258 -2.47 3.15 -4.95
CA TYR A 258 -1.83 4.41 -5.32
C TYR A 258 -0.40 4.21 -5.81
N GLU A 259 0.34 3.31 -5.16
CA GLU A 259 1.68 2.94 -5.59
C GLU A 259 1.71 2.36 -7.00
N GLU A 260 0.81 1.43 -7.33
CA GLU A 260 0.73 0.85 -8.68
C GLU A 260 0.32 1.92 -9.73
N GLN A 261 -0.48 2.91 -9.34
CA GLN A 261 -0.83 4.04 -10.19
C GLN A 261 0.28 5.11 -10.30
N GLY A 262 1.40 4.95 -9.60
CA GLY A 262 2.49 5.94 -9.58
C GLY A 262 2.18 7.20 -8.77
N LEU A 263 1.17 7.15 -7.90
CA LEU A 263 0.71 8.24 -7.05
C LEU A 263 1.36 8.15 -5.66
N PHE A 264 2.67 8.40 -5.61
CA PHE A 264 3.46 8.10 -4.42
C PHE A 264 3.10 8.99 -3.21
N ILE A 265 2.64 10.21 -3.44
CA ILE A 265 2.20 11.12 -2.36
C ILE A 265 0.93 10.58 -1.69
N ASP A 266 -0.04 10.10 -2.49
CA ASP A 266 -1.25 9.46 -1.99
C ASP A 266 -0.95 8.12 -1.31
N ALA A 267 0.00 7.34 -1.84
CA ALA A 267 0.47 6.11 -1.24
C ALA A 267 1.10 6.35 0.14
N ILE A 268 1.95 7.37 0.28
CA ILE A 268 2.54 7.80 1.57
C ILE A 268 1.44 8.14 2.56
N ALA A 269 0.46 8.96 2.16
CA ALA A 269 -0.65 9.33 3.02
C ALA A 269 -1.40 8.10 3.53
N ALA A 270 -1.70 7.15 2.64
CA ALA A 270 -2.35 5.90 3.00
C ALA A 270 -1.49 5.05 3.95
N TYR A 271 -0.19 4.88 3.68
CA TYR A 271 0.73 4.16 4.59
C TYR A 271 0.82 4.82 5.98
N GLU A 272 0.92 6.15 6.06
CA GLU A 272 0.94 6.86 7.34
C GLU A 272 -0.36 6.65 8.13
N GLU A 273 -1.52 6.59 7.46
CA GLU A 273 -2.79 6.23 8.09
C GLU A 273 -2.82 4.78 8.59
N VAL A 274 -2.26 3.83 7.85
CA VAL A 274 -2.10 2.45 8.32
C VAL A 274 -1.33 2.41 9.63
N LEU A 275 -0.23 3.16 9.73
CA LEU A 275 0.59 3.22 10.94
C LEU A 275 -0.10 3.94 12.10
N LYS A 276 -1.06 4.83 11.83
CA LYS A 276 -1.91 5.43 12.88
C LYS A 276 -2.96 4.43 13.38
N LEU A 277 -3.52 3.61 12.49
CA LEU A 277 -4.59 2.67 12.81
C LEU A 277 -4.09 1.38 13.46
N ALA A 278 -2.90 0.92 13.09
CA ALA A 278 -2.29 -0.31 13.61
C ALA A 278 -0.77 -0.13 13.83
N PRO A 279 -0.34 0.80 14.70
CA PRO A 279 1.07 1.10 14.96
C PRO A 279 1.88 -0.10 15.45
N GLU A 280 1.20 -1.07 16.07
CA GLU A 280 1.82 -2.22 16.69
C GLU A 280 2.00 -3.43 15.73
N VAL A 281 1.51 -3.33 14.50
CA VAL A 281 1.73 -4.34 13.45
C VAL A 281 3.01 -3.99 12.69
N SER A 282 4.14 -4.60 13.06
CA SER A 282 5.46 -4.28 12.49
C SER A 282 5.51 -4.41 10.97
N TYR A 283 4.78 -5.37 10.40
CA TYR A 283 4.74 -5.62 8.97
C TYR A 283 4.31 -4.39 8.15
N TYR A 284 3.40 -3.58 8.66
CA TYR A 284 2.98 -2.35 7.96
C TYR A 284 4.09 -1.31 7.92
N LYS A 285 4.83 -1.17 9.03
CA LYS A 285 5.99 -0.28 9.10
C LYS A 285 7.10 -0.75 8.17
N GLU A 286 7.40 -2.05 8.18
CA GLU A 286 8.39 -2.67 7.27
C GLU A 286 8.01 -2.45 5.81
N SER A 287 6.74 -2.65 5.45
CA SER A 287 6.23 -2.45 4.09
C SER A 287 6.33 -0.98 3.65
N TYR A 288 6.01 -0.04 4.53
CA TYR A 288 6.17 1.38 4.24
C TYR A 288 7.64 1.77 4.06
N ASP A 289 8.52 1.28 4.93
CA ASP A 289 9.97 1.49 4.80
C ASP A 289 10.51 0.89 3.49
N GLU A 290 10.04 -0.31 3.09
CA GLU A 290 10.38 -0.94 1.81
C GLU A 290 9.87 -0.13 0.61
N PHE A 291 8.65 0.38 0.65
CA PHE A 291 8.12 1.30 -0.35
C PHE A 291 9.02 2.55 -0.49
N LEU A 292 9.36 3.20 0.62
CA LEU A 292 10.19 4.41 0.58
C LEU A 292 11.58 4.15 0.01
N VAL A 293 12.19 3.00 0.34
CA VAL A 293 13.52 2.62 -0.17
C VAL A 293 13.45 2.29 -1.67
N ARG A 294 12.48 1.47 -2.09
CA ARG A 294 12.32 1.00 -3.48
C ARG A 294 12.07 2.15 -4.46
N HIS A 295 11.44 3.23 -4.01
CA HIS A 295 11.22 4.45 -4.81
C HIS A 295 12.25 5.56 -4.53
N GLY A 296 13.35 5.26 -3.82
CA GLY A 296 14.45 6.20 -3.57
C GLY A 296 14.13 7.36 -2.61
N LEU A 297 12.95 7.35 -2.00
CA LEU A 297 12.44 8.36 -1.06
C LEU A 297 13.15 8.28 0.29
N LYS A 298 13.64 7.10 0.65
CA LYS A 298 14.47 6.83 1.84
C LYS A 298 15.69 6.00 1.44
N ARG A 299 16.76 6.06 2.23
CA ARG A 299 17.99 5.26 2.05
C ARG A 299 18.14 4.35 3.25
#